data_AF-A0A517XV73-F1
#
_entry.id   AF-A0A517XV73-F1
#
_cell.length_a   1.000
_cell.length_b   1.000
_cell.length_c   1.000
_cell.angle_alpha   90.00
_cell.angle_beta   90.00
_cell.angle_gamma   90.00
#
_symmetry.space_group_name_H-M   'P 1'
#
loop_
_entity.id
_entity.type
_entity.pdbx_description
1 polymer ?
#
loop_
_entity_poly.entity_id
_entity_poly.type
_entity_poly.pdbx_seq_one_letter_code
_entity_poly.pdbx_strand_id
1 'polypeptide(L)'
;MPWETRKGKKYYYRTVKRGGRVWREYWGCGPDARLAAALDAEERQRRAGMAAAFRDERVRAVAADAAAALFAGLVMDLLRAELVAAGYHQHARGHWRRRHGRDEQ
;
A
#
# COMPACT_ATOMS: atom_id res chain seq x y z
N MET A 1 -6.84 -20.19 19.58
CA MET A 1 -6.85 -21.46 18.82
C MET A 1 -8.31 -21.82 18.53
N PRO A 2 -8.68 -22.14 17.27
CA PRO A 2 -10.07 -22.44 16.91
C PRO A 2 -10.53 -23.83 17.39
N TRP A 3 -9.62 -24.71 17.78
CA TRP A 3 -9.95 -25.98 18.44
C TRP A 3 -9.92 -25.84 19.96
N GLU A 4 -10.96 -26.35 20.62
CA GLU A 4 -11.10 -26.38 22.07
C GLU A 4 -11.31 -27.83 22.55
N THR A 5 -10.53 -28.29 23.53
CA THR A 5 -10.66 -29.67 24.05
C THR A 5 -11.48 -29.66 25.33
N ARG A 6 -12.58 -30.42 25.38
CA ARG A 6 -13.41 -30.59 26.58
C ARG A 6 -13.77 -32.05 26.76
N LYS A 7 -13.56 -32.59 27.96
CA LYS A 7 -13.87 -33.99 28.32
C LYS A 7 -13.37 -35.01 27.28
N GLY A 8 -12.13 -34.85 26.82
CA GLY A 8 -11.49 -35.74 25.83
C GLY A 8 -11.96 -35.57 24.37
N LYS A 9 -12.90 -34.66 24.09
CA LYS A 9 -13.37 -34.34 22.73
C LYS A 9 -12.84 -32.98 22.27
N LYS A 10 -12.45 -32.89 21.00
CA LYS A 10 -12.04 -31.63 20.35
C LYS A 10 -13.20 -31.01 19.60
N TYR A 11 -13.44 -29.73 19.85
CA TYR A 11 -14.52 -28.94 19.29
C TYR A 11 -13.96 -27.80 18.45
N TYR A 12 -14.52 -27.59 17.26
CA TYR A 12 -14.13 -26.49 16.38
C TYR A 12 -15.01 -25.27 16.63
N TYR A 13 -14.36 -24.12 16.75
CA TYR A 13 -14.97 -22.80 16.80
C TYR A 13 -14.40 -21.95 15.67
N ARG A 14 -15.29 -21.34 14.89
CA ARG A 14 -14.94 -20.41 13.83
C ARG A 14 -15.20 -18.99 14.29
N THR A 15 -14.20 -18.11 14.16
CA THR A 15 -14.37 -16.69 14.45
C THR A 15 -14.78 -15.98 13.17
N VAL A 16 -15.98 -15.39 13.15
CA VAL A 16 -16.50 -14.64 12.00
C VAL A 16 -16.80 -13.20 12.40
N LYS A 17 -16.46 -12.23 11.53
CA LYS A 17 -16.83 -10.83 11.73
C LYS A 17 -18.06 -10.52 10.89
N ARG A 18 -19.17 -10.13 11.52
CA ARG A 18 -20.45 -9.77 10.86
C ARG A 18 -20.96 -8.47 11.46
N GLY A 19 -21.26 -7.48 10.62
CA GLY A 19 -21.76 -6.17 11.08
C GLY A 19 -20.82 -5.47 12.06
N GLY A 20 -19.50 -5.55 11.85
CA GLY A 20 -18.50 -4.95 12.73
C GLY A 20 -18.23 -5.72 14.04
N ARG A 21 -19.10 -6.66 14.43
CA ARG A 21 -18.94 -7.49 15.63
C ARG A 21 -18.29 -8.82 15.33
N VAL A 22 -17.52 -9.34 16.28
CA VAL A 22 -16.84 -10.63 16.19
C VAL A 22 -17.68 -11.70 16.88
N TRP A 23 -17.99 -12.77 16.17
CA TRP A 23 -18.80 -13.90 16.63
C TRP A 23 -17.97 -15.18 16.66
N ARG A 24 -18.24 -16.06 17.62
CA ARG A 24 -17.71 -17.43 17.68
C ARG A 24 -18.81 -18.41 17.29
N GLU A 25 -18.71 -18.99 16.11
CA GLU A 25 -19.60 -20.06 15.66
C GLU A 25 -19.08 -21.40 16.14
N TYR A 26 -19.94 -22.20 16.76
CA TYR A 26 -19.61 -23.55 17.20
C TYR A 26 -19.93 -24.55 16.09
N TRP A 27 -18.92 -25.30 15.66
CA TRP A 27 -19.00 -26.28 14.58
C TRP A 27 -18.92 -27.72 15.10
N GLY A 28 -18.95 -27.93 16.42
CA GLY A 28 -18.98 -29.25 17.01
C GLY A 28 -17.67 -30.01 16.85
N CYS A 29 -17.76 -31.33 16.76
CA CYS A 29 -16.63 -32.25 16.68
C CYS A 29 -16.86 -33.25 15.53
N GLY A 30 -15.83 -34.01 15.14
CA GLY A 30 -15.96 -35.04 14.10
C GLY A 30 -15.61 -34.54 12.68
N PRO A 31 -16.05 -35.26 11.63
CA PRO A 31 -15.67 -35.00 10.24
C PRO A 31 -15.97 -33.58 9.77
N ASP A 32 -17.18 -33.07 10.05
CA ASP A 32 -17.60 -31.74 9.60
C ASP A 32 -16.77 -30.62 10.21
N ALA A 33 -16.47 -30.73 11.51
CA ALA A 33 -15.59 -29.81 12.21
C ALA A 33 -14.17 -29.81 11.63
N ARG A 34 -13.67 -30.99 11.20
CA ARG A 34 -12.36 -31.11 10.54
C ARG A 34 -12.36 -30.51 9.15
N LEU A 35 -13.43 -30.72 8.38
CA LEU A 35 -13.60 -30.13 7.06
C LEU A 35 -13.65 -28.60 7.14
N ALA A 36 -14.45 -28.05 8.06
CA ALA A 36 -14.52 -26.60 8.29
C ALA A 36 -13.15 -26.01 8.65
N ALA A 37 -12.39 -26.68 9.52
CA ALA A 37 -11.04 -26.26 9.88
C ALA A 37 -10.05 -26.30 8.71
N ALA A 38 -10.16 -27.30 7.84
CA ALA A 38 -9.33 -27.44 6.64
C ALA A 38 -9.61 -26.30 5.64
N LEU A 39 -10.89 -26.05 5.34
CA LEU A 39 -11.31 -24.95 4.47
C LEU A 39 -10.87 -23.58 5.03
N ASP A 40 -11.00 -23.38 6.33
CA ASP A 40 -10.52 -22.14 6.97
C ASP A 40 -9.00 -22.01 6.96
N ALA A 41 -8.25 -23.12 6.93
CA ALA A 41 -6.80 -23.10 6.80
C ALA A 41 -6.37 -22.74 5.37
N GLU A 42 -6.99 -23.34 4.37
CA GLU A 42 -6.78 -23.05 2.96
C GLU A 42 -7.10 -21.58 2.64
N GLU A 43 -8.26 -21.09 3.10
CA GLU A 43 -8.67 -19.70 2.88
C GLU A 43 -7.74 -18.70 3.60
N ARG A 44 -7.15 -19.09 4.75
CA ARG A 44 -6.11 -18.28 5.41
C ARG A 44 -4.82 -18.25 4.61
N GLN A 45 -4.38 -19.38 4.05
CA GLN A 45 -3.19 -19.43 3.20
C GLN A 45 -3.38 -18.59 1.92
N ARG A 46 -4.53 -18.73 1.26
CA ARG A 46 -4.89 -17.93 0.08
C ARG A 46 -4.85 -16.43 0.39
N ARG A 47 -5.47 -16.01 1.49
CA ARG A 47 -5.44 -14.60 1.95
C ARG A 47 -4.03 -14.12 2.29
N ALA A 48 -3.22 -14.96 2.93
CA ALA A 48 -1.83 -14.62 3.24
C ALA A 48 -1.00 -14.42 1.96
N GLY A 49 -1.18 -15.28 0.96
CA GLY A 49 -0.53 -15.15 -0.35
C GLY A 49 -0.91 -13.86 -1.08
N MET A 50 -2.21 -13.57 -1.18
CA MET A 50 -2.69 -12.31 -1.77
C MET A 50 -2.17 -11.09 -1.01
N ALA A 51 -2.18 -11.13 0.33
CA ALA A 51 -1.69 -10.03 1.14
C ALA A 51 -0.17 -9.82 0.99
N ALA A 52 0.60 -10.89 0.81
CA ALA A 52 2.04 -10.79 0.50
C ALA A 52 2.26 -10.14 -0.86
N ALA A 53 1.60 -10.64 -1.91
CA ALA A 53 1.70 -10.07 -3.26
C ALA A 53 1.31 -8.58 -3.29
N PHE A 54 0.23 -8.21 -2.60
CA PHE A 54 -0.20 -6.81 -2.51
C PHE A 54 0.80 -5.93 -1.77
N ARG A 55 1.43 -6.43 -0.69
CA ARG A 55 2.49 -5.69 0.02
C ARG A 55 3.70 -5.49 -0.88
N ASP A 56 4.13 -6.52 -1.59
CA ASP A 56 5.30 -6.45 -2.47
C ASP A 56 5.07 -5.51 -3.65
N GLU A 57 3.86 -5.51 -4.22
CA GLU A 57 3.46 -4.54 -5.25
C GLU A 57 3.44 -3.11 -4.70
N ARG A 58 2.89 -2.91 -3.50
CA ARG A 58 2.84 -1.58 -2.88
C ARG A 58 4.23 -1.03 -2.59
N VAL A 59 5.17 -1.86 -2.14
CA VAL A 59 6.57 -1.44 -1.92
C VAL A 59 7.20 -1.00 -3.24
N ARG A 60 6.99 -1.77 -4.32
CA ARG A 60 7.50 -1.43 -5.65
C ARG A 60 6.90 -0.12 -6.19
N ALA A 61 5.59 0.08 -6.04
CA ALA A 61 4.91 1.30 -6.44
C ALA A 61 5.46 2.53 -5.68
N VAL A 62 5.59 2.44 -4.35
CA VAL A 62 6.14 3.54 -3.53
C VAL A 62 7.57 3.88 -3.92
N ALA A 63 8.40 2.87 -4.22
CA ALA A 63 9.77 3.10 -4.67
C ALA A 63 9.81 3.78 -6.06
N ALA A 64 8.95 3.36 -6.98
CA ALA A 64 8.83 3.96 -8.30
C ALA A 64 8.35 5.42 -8.22
N ASP A 65 7.35 5.70 -7.40
CA ASP A 65 6.84 7.05 -7.16
C ASP A 65 7.92 7.97 -6.58
N ALA A 66 8.69 7.48 -5.61
CA ALA A 66 9.79 8.24 -5.02
C ALA A 66 10.89 8.56 -6.06
N ALA A 67 11.26 7.58 -6.89
CA ALA A 67 12.24 7.77 -7.96
C ALA A 67 11.75 8.77 -9.02
N ALA A 68 10.47 8.68 -9.42
CA ALA A 68 9.86 9.61 -10.37
C ALA A 68 9.80 11.04 -9.81
N ALA A 69 9.44 11.20 -8.53
CA ALA A 69 9.41 12.50 -7.88
C ALA A 69 10.81 13.13 -7.78
N LEU A 70 11.83 12.33 -7.44
CA LEU A 70 13.22 12.79 -7.42
C LEU A 70 13.68 13.24 -8.82
N PHE A 71 13.44 12.41 -9.84
CA PHE A 71 13.81 12.74 -11.22
C PHE A 71 13.11 14.02 -11.70
N ALA A 72 11.81 14.13 -11.48
CA ALA A 72 11.05 15.34 -11.82
C ALA A 72 11.60 16.58 -11.11
N GLY A 73 11.96 16.47 -9.83
CA GLY A 73 12.61 17.55 -9.09
C GLY A 73 13.92 17.98 -9.73
N LEU A 74 14.82 17.04 -10.03
CA LEU A 74 16.12 17.31 -10.65
C LEU A 74 15.98 17.98 -12.03
N VAL A 75 15.07 17.47 -12.87
CA VAL A 75 14.81 18.06 -14.19
C VAL A 75 14.28 19.49 -14.06
N MET A 76 13.36 19.73 -13.12
CA MET A 76 12.82 21.06 -12.89
C MET A 76 13.89 22.04 -12.37
N ASP A 77 14.81 21.58 -11.53
CA ASP A 77 15.88 22.43 -11.00
C ASP A 77 16.94 22.73 -12.06
N LEU A 78 17.29 21.76 -12.90
CA LEU A 78 18.15 21.97 -14.06
C LEU A 78 17.53 22.98 -15.03
N LEU A 79 16.26 22.79 -15.39
CA LEU A 79 15.53 23.70 -16.28
C LEU A 79 15.51 25.13 -15.71
N ARG A 80 15.29 25.27 -14.39
CA ARG A 80 15.33 26.57 -13.73
C ARG A 80 16.71 27.21 -13.77
N ALA A 81 17.77 26.44 -13.54
CA ALA A 81 19.14 26.93 -13.63
C ALA A 81 19.45 27.44 -15.05
N GLU A 82 19.08 26.68 -16.08
CA GLU A 82 19.27 27.06 -17.48
C GLU A 82 18.49 28.33 -17.87
N LEU A 83 17.22 28.44 -17.45
CA LEU A 83 16.42 29.64 -17.69
C LEU A 83 17.04 30.88 -17.02
N VAL A 84 17.54 30.74 -15.79
CA VAL A 84 18.24 31.83 -15.10
C VAL A 84 19.53 32.20 -15.82
N ALA A 85 20.34 31.22 -16.24
CA ALA A 85 21.56 31.44 -17.01
C ALA A 85 21.29 32.15 -18.35
N ALA A 86 20.16 31.83 -18.99
CA ALA A 86 19.67 32.50 -20.20
C ALA A 86 19.05 33.89 -19.95
N GLY A 87 19.13 34.41 -18.72
CA GLY A 87 18.63 35.75 -18.35
C GLY A 87 17.13 35.83 -18.12
N TYR A 88 16.44 34.70 -17.98
CA TYR A 88 15.03 34.67 -17.56
C TYR A 88 14.91 34.69 -16.04
N HIS A 89 13.77 35.18 -15.55
CA HIS A 89 13.41 35.10 -14.14
C HIS A 89 11.92 34.79 -14.02
N GLN A 90 11.56 34.10 -12.95
CA GLN A 90 10.18 33.85 -12.60
C GLN A 90 9.74 34.86 -11.54
N HIS A 91 8.72 35.67 -11.83
CA HIS A 91 8.13 36.52 -10.81
C HIS A 91 7.17 35.68 -9.95
N ALA A 92 7.51 35.50 -8.67
CA ALA A 92 6.77 34.65 -7.74
C ALA A 92 6.50 33.25 -8.34
N ARG A 93 5.21 32.85 -8.48
CA ARG A 93 4.78 31.59 -9.10
C ARG A 93 4.22 31.77 -10.52
N GLY A 94 4.48 32.92 -11.15
CA GLY A 94 3.97 33.28 -12.48
C GLY A 94 4.82 32.77 -13.63
N HIS A 95 4.60 33.33 -14.82
CA HIS A 95 5.37 32.97 -16.02
C HIS A 95 6.82 33.49 -15.95
N TRP A 96 7.72 32.77 -16.63
CA TRP A 96 9.10 33.21 -16.85
C TRP A 96 9.13 34.40 -17.81
N ARG A 97 9.95 35.41 -17.48
CA ARG A 97 10.15 36.60 -18.30
C ARG A 97 11.64 36.86 -18.46
N ARG A 98 12.06 37.25 -19.67
CA ARG A 98 13.44 37.66 -19.93
C ARG A 98 13.71 38.99 -19.24
N ARG A 99 14.86 39.14 -18.58
CA ARG A 99 15.32 40.46 -18.15
C ARG A 99 15.63 41.27 -19.40
N HIS A 100 14.97 42.41 -19.55
CA HIS A 100 15.40 43.39 -20.54
C HIS A 100 16.68 44.02 -20.00
N GLY A 101 17.75 43.98 -20.79
CA GLY A 101 18.97 44.70 -20.47
C GLY A 101 18.63 46.17 -20.22
N ARG A 102 19.13 46.72 -19.13
CA ARG A 102 19.37 48.16 -19.09
C ARG A 102 20.49 48.35 -20.11
N ASP A 103 20.16 48.93 -21.28
CA ASP A 103 21.15 49.30 -22.27
C ASP A 103 22.25 50.07 -21.55
N GLU A 104 23.47 49.52 -21.57
CA GLU A 104 24.67 50.24 -21.18
C GLU A 104 24.84 51.41 -22.16
N GLN A 105 24.57 52.63 -21.68
CA GLN A 105 25.06 53.88 -22.26
C GLN A 105 26.36 54.26 -21.57
#